data_AF-A0A7N9IGX6-F1
#
_entry.id   AF-A0A7N9IGX6-F1
#
_cell.length_a   1.000
_cell.length_b   1.000
_cell.length_c   1.000
_cell.angle_alpha   90.00
_cell.angle_beta   90.00
_cell.angle_gamma   90.00
#
_symmetry.space_group_name_H-M   'P 1'
#
loop_
_entity.id
_entity.type
_entity.pdbx_description
1 polymer ?
#
loop_
_entity_poly.entity_id
_entity_poly.type
_entity_poly.pdbx_seq_one_letter_code
_entity_poly.pdbx_strand_id
1 'polypeptide(L)'
;QPPRRGQEKNPGLPASPRLPIVCADWAARDEGEPIRSQDSRGLEEGRGGCGLCGPYGPWCTSWPQCPAEAAIPGCWRAGSTPGRRVAADSGSEIKSYLVRLLTYLPGRPIAEIPISPQLLYEIGKLAAKLDKTLQKFHHPKLSSLHRKNFIWNLKNVPLLEKYLYVLGQNRNREIVEHVIHLFKEEVMTKLSHFRECINHGDLNDHNILIESSKSASGNAEYQVSGILDFDDMSYGYYVFELAITIMYMMIESKNPIQVGGHVLAGFESITPLTAVEKGALFLLVCSRFCQSLVMAAYSCQLYPENKDYFMVTAKTGWKHLQQMFDMGQKAVEEIWFETAKSYESGISM
;
A
#
# COMPACT_ATOMS: atom_id res chain seq x y z
N GLN A 1 -46.52 49.20 23.67
CA GLN A 1 -46.37 47.74 23.57
C GLN A 1 -45.61 47.43 22.28
N PRO A 2 -44.38 46.88 22.35
CA PRO A 2 -43.61 46.53 21.17
C PRO A 2 -43.99 45.12 20.67
N PRO A 3 -43.86 44.82 19.36
CA PRO A 3 -44.03 43.47 18.85
C PRO A 3 -42.75 42.62 18.99
N ARG A 4 -42.96 41.31 18.85
CA ARG A 4 -42.16 40.21 19.38
C ARG A 4 -40.92 39.85 18.53
N ARG A 5 -39.97 39.23 19.24
CA ARG A 5 -38.71 38.58 18.82
C ARG A 5 -38.78 37.84 17.48
N GLY A 6 -37.87 38.18 16.57
CA GLY A 6 -37.41 37.31 15.49
C GLY A 6 -36.23 36.44 15.97
N GLN A 7 -36.27 35.15 15.66
CA GLN A 7 -35.18 34.21 15.90
C GLN A 7 -33.99 34.52 14.98
N GLU A 8 -32.82 34.79 15.54
CA GLU A 8 -31.54 34.74 14.81
C GLU A 8 -31.20 33.30 14.47
N LYS A 9 -31.13 33.00 13.16
CA LYS A 9 -30.52 31.77 12.65
C LYS A 9 -29.00 31.95 12.67
N ASN A 10 -28.36 31.18 13.54
CA ASN A 10 -26.91 31.01 13.59
C ASN A 10 -26.45 30.34 12.27
N PRO A 11 -25.56 30.94 11.45
CA PRO A 11 -25.03 30.28 10.27
C PRO A 11 -24.05 29.19 10.72
N GLY A 12 -24.45 27.93 10.56
CA GLY A 12 -23.65 26.77 10.93
C GLY A 12 -22.31 26.75 10.20
N LEU A 13 -21.24 26.53 10.97
CA LEU A 13 -19.91 26.15 10.49
C LEU A 13 -20.02 24.92 9.55
N PRO A 14 -19.32 24.90 8.41
CA PRO A 14 -19.33 23.73 7.54
C PRO A 14 -18.69 22.54 8.26
N ALA A 15 -19.42 21.43 8.28
CA ALA A 15 -18.93 20.15 8.78
C ALA A 15 -17.70 19.72 7.98
N SER A 16 -16.61 19.38 8.68
CA SER A 16 -15.41 18.80 8.10
C SER A 16 -15.76 17.48 7.40
N PRO A 17 -15.32 17.22 6.15
CA PRO A 17 -15.66 15.99 5.45
C PRO A 17 -15.03 14.80 6.16
N ARG A 18 -15.88 13.90 6.66
CA ARG A 18 -15.44 12.61 7.22
C ARG A 18 -14.98 11.73 6.07
N LEU A 19 -13.69 11.44 5.99
CA LEU A 19 -13.16 10.39 5.11
C LEU A 19 -13.80 9.06 5.49
N PRO A 20 -14.52 8.37 4.59
CA PRO A 20 -15.10 7.07 4.87
C PRO A 20 -14.01 5.99 4.87
N ILE A 21 -13.48 5.69 6.06
CA ILE A 21 -12.63 4.52 6.31
C ILE A 21 -13.56 3.33 6.56
N VAL A 22 -13.47 2.30 5.73
CA VAL A 22 -14.30 1.09 5.86
C VAL A 22 -13.40 -0.13 5.90
N CYS A 23 -13.24 -0.70 7.10
CA CYS A 23 -12.64 -2.03 7.27
C CYS A 23 -13.65 -3.10 6.85
N ALA A 24 -13.17 -4.01 6.01
CA ALA A 24 -13.95 -5.08 5.43
C ALA A 24 -13.98 -6.30 6.38
N ASP A 25 -15.15 -6.94 6.55
CA ASP A 25 -15.30 -8.23 7.25
C ASP A 25 -14.18 -9.21 6.89
N TRP A 26 -13.52 -9.73 7.92
CA TRP A 26 -12.32 -10.55 7.83
C TRP A 26 -12.68 -12.03 8.03
N ALA A 27 -12.48 -12.86 7.01
CA ALA A 27 -12.55 -14.31 7.13
C ALA A 27 -11.13 -14.85 7.35
N ALA A 28 -10.80 -15.14 8.61
CA ALA A 28 -9.56 -15.85 8.94
C ALA A 28 -9.46 -17.14 8.13
N ARG A 29 -8.39 -17.29 7.32
CA ARG A 29 -7.98 -18.59 6.80
C ARG A 29 -7.21 -19.29 7.92
N ASP A 30 -7.68 -20.47 8.33
CA ASP A 30 -6.87 -21.40 9.13
C ASP A 30 -5.71 -21.86 8.24
N GLU A 31 -4.48 -21.47 8.58
CA GLU A 31 -3.29 -22.05 7.98
C GLU A 31 -2.98 -23.39 8.65
N GLY A 32 -3.38 -24.47 7.97
CA GLY A 32 -3.02 -25.83 8.32
C GLY A 32 -3.30 -26.77 7.15
N GLU A 33 -2.24 -27.08 6.39
CA GLU A 33 -2.07 -28.15 5.37
C GLU A 33 -1.71 -27.63 3.96
N PRO A 34 -0.56 -28.04 3.37
CA PRO A 34 -0.23 -27.75 1.98
C PRO A 34 -0.94 -28.74 1.04
N ILE A 35 -1.76 -28.24 0.12
CA ILE A 35 -2.28 -29.06 -0.98
C ILE A 35 -1.13 -29.29 -1.99
N ARG A 36 -0.62 -30.53 -2.05
CA ARG A 36 0.20 -31.03 -3.16
C ARG A 36 -0.67 -31.09 -4.42
N SER A 37 -0.26 -30.42 -5.50
CA SER A 37 -0.81 -30.69 -6.84
C SER A 37 0.24 -31.34 -7.73
N GLN A 38 -0.16 -32.46 -8.33
CA GLN A 38 0.64 -33.38 -9.11
C GLN A 38 1.00 -32.87 -10.51
N ASP A 39 2.10 -33.43 -10.99
CA ASP A 39 2.69 -33.38 -12.33
C ASP A 39 1.68 -33.79 -13.43
N SER A 40 1.62 -33.04 -14.55
CA SER A 40 1.00 -33.53 -15.78
C SER A 40 1.73 -32.98 -17.00
N ARG A 41 2.68 -33.79 -17.48
CA ARG A 41 3.27 -33.76 -18.82
C ARG A 41 2.20 -34.06 -19.89
N GLY A 42 2.27 -33.33 -20.99
CA GLY A 42 1.84 -33.77 -22.32
C GLY A 42 0.57 -33.09 -22.86
N LEU A 43 0.72 -32.23 -23.87
CA LEU A 43 0.14 -32.40 -25.21
C LEU A 43 0.51 -31.20 -26.12
N GLU A 44 1.00 -31.53 -27.31
CA GLU A 44 1.50 -30.65 -28.37
C GLU A 44 0.40 -30.07 -29.29
N GLU A 45 0.76 -28.92 -29.87
CA GLU A 45 0.47 -28.34 -31.20
C GLU A 45 -0.95 -28.19 -31.78
N GLY A 46 -1.24 -26.95 -32.18
CA GLY A 46 -2.17 -26.59 -33.25
C GLY A 46 -2.03 -25.11 -33.65
N ARG A 47 -1.37 -24.84 -34.79
CA ARG A 47 -1.14 -23.48 -35.34
C ARG A 47 -2.40 -22.92 -36.01
N GLY A 48 -2.64 -21.62 -35.82
CA GLY A 48 -3.55 -20.81 -36.62
C GLY A 48 -3.41 -19.34 -36.24
N GLY A 49 -2.67 -18.56 -37.04
CA GLY A 49 -2.48 -17.14 -36.81
C GLY A 49 -3.65 -16.30 -37.32
N CYS A 50 -4.05 -15.30 -36.55
CA CYS A 50 -4.73 -14.10 -37.05
C CYS A 50 -4.17 -12.89 -36.29
N GLY A 51 -3.56 -11.97 -37.04
CA GLY A 51 -3.01 -10.73 -36.52
C GLY A 51 -4.11 -9.71 -36.25
N LEU A 52 -4.06 -9.10 -35.06
CA LEU A 52 -4.51 -7.76 -34.67
C LEU A 52 -4.77 -7.76 -33.15
N CYS A 53 -3.70 -7.78 -32.34
CA CYS A 53 -3.75 -7.50 -30.89
C CYS A 53 -2.43 -6.82 -30.49
N GLY A 54 -2.52 -5.62 -29.90
CA GLY A 54 -1.40 -4.90 -29.28
C GLY A 54 -0.89 -5.58 -28.00
N PRO A 55 0.09 -5.00 -27.27
CA PRO A 55 1.05 -5.73 -26.43
C PRO A 55 0.53 -6.21 -25.06
N TYR A 56 -0.78 -6.36 -24.88
CA TYR A 56 -1.33 -7.00 -23.68
C TYR A 56 -1.61 -8.47 -23.97
N GLY A 57 -0.71 -9.33 -23.46
CA GLY A 57 -0.83 -10.78 -23.57
C GLY A 57 -2.10 -11.33 -22.91
N PRO A 58 -2.55 -12.53 -23.33
CA PRO A 58 -3.90 -13.02 -23.08
C PRO A 58 -3.96 -13.81 -21.77
N TRP A 59 -5.02 -13.65 -20.97
CA TRP A 59 -5.81 -14.71 -20.30
C TRP A 59 -6.99 -14.06 -19.57
N CYS A 60 -8.14 -14.02 -20.23
CA CYS A 60 -9.43 -14.18 -19.57
C CYS A 60 -10.20 -15.13 -20.48
N THR A 61 -10.46 -16.33 -19.99
CA THR A 61 -11.01 -17.46 -20.74
C THR A 61 -12.34 -17.10 -21.40
N SER A 62 -12.44 -17.45 -22.67
CA SER A 62 -13.62 -17.51 -23.54
C SER A 62 -14.96 -17.73 -22.81
N TRP A 63 -15.88 -16.78 -22.98
CA TRP A 63 -17.31 -16.96 -22.76
C TRP A 63 -18.08 -16.56 -24.02
N PRO A 64 -18.83 -17.46 -24.68
CA PRO A 64 -19.89 -17.07 -25.59
C PRO A 64 -21.18 -16.84 -24.78
N GLN A 65 -21.71 -15.63 -24.88
CA GLN A 65 -23.11 -15.25 -24.60
C GLN A 65 -23.61 -15.36 -23.16
N CYS A 66 -23.27 -14.35 -22.36
CA CYS A 66 -24.14 -13.83 -21.32
C CYS A 66 -23.84 -12.32 -21.17
N PRO A 67 -24.84 -11.41 -21.13
CA PRO A 67 -24.57 -9.97 -21.03
C PRO A 67 -24.17 -9.63 -19.60
N ALA A 68 -22.90 -9.87 -19.27
CA ALA A 68 -22.25 -9.34 -18.10
C ALA A 68 -21.28 -8.27 -18.58
N GLU A 69 -21.69 -7.02 -18.44
CA GLU A 69 -20.80 -5.87 -18.59
C GLU A 69 -19.59 -6.04 -17.66
N ALA A 70 -18.42 -6.18 -18.30
CA ALA A 70 -17.13 -5.72 -17.81
C ALA A 70 -16.64 -6.26 -16.45
N ALA A 71 -15.94 -7.41 -16.47
CA ALA A 71 -14.90 -7.71 -15.49
C ALA A 71 -13.65 -6.84 -15.80
N ILE A 72 -13.67 -5.61 -15.32
CA ILE A 72 -12.48 -4.74 -15.23
C ILE A 72 -11.92 -4.91 -13.80
N PRO A 73 -10.59 -4.82 -13.56
CA PRO A 73 -10.03 -4.79 -12.21
C PRO A 73 -10.54 -3.53 -11.51
N GLY A 74 -11.66 -3.66 -10.79
CA GLY A 74 -12.39 -2.54 -10.19
C GLY A 74 -12.05 -2.36 -8.72
N CYS A 75 -12.10 -1.12 -8.26
CA CYS A 75 -11.78 -0.69 -6.90
C CYS A 75 -13.03 -0.74 -6.01
N TRP A 76 -13.00 -1.47 -4.90
CA TRP A 76 -14.21 -1.70 -4.11
C TRP A 76 -14.04 -1.50 -2.57
N ARG A 77 -15.06 -0.92 -1.94
CA ARG A 77 -15.36 -0.77 -0.49
C ARG A 77 -16.22 -1.92 0.01
N ALA A 78 -16.08 -2.34 1.26
CA ALA A 78 -16.98 -3.36 1.81
C ALA A 78 -18.40 -2.83 2.07
N GLY A 79 -19.35 -3.27 1.23
CA GLY A 79 -20.73 -3.47 1.64
C GLY A 79 -20.88 -4.93 2.04
N SER A 80 -21.06 -5.21 3.33
CA SER A 80 -20.93 -6.56 3.87
C SER A 80 -22.12 -7.47 3.50
N THR A 81 -21.97 -8.25 2.44
CA THR A 81 -22.56 -9.60 2.39
C THR A 81 -21.47 -10.60 2.79
N PRO A 82 -21.73 -11.53 3.74
CA PRO A 82 -20.78 -12.58 4.08
C PRO A 82 -20.32 -13.32 2.82
N GLY A 83 -19.02 -13.64 2.75
CA GLY A 83 -18.47 -14.37 1.60
C GLY A 83 -19.30 -15.63 1.33
N ARG A 84 -19.83 -15.76 0.12
CA ARG A 84 -20.67 -16.89 -0.26
C ARG A 84 -19.80 -17.91 -0.98
N ARG A 85 -19.91 -19.19 -0.60
CA ARG A 85 -19.31 -20.26 -1.41
C ARG A 85 -20.13 -20.42 -2.68
N VAL A 86 -19.47 -20.32 -3.82
CA VAL A 86 -20.04 -20.54 -5.15
C VAL A 86 -19.31 -21.72 -5.77
N ALA A 87 -20.05 -22.73 -6.19
CA ALA A 87 -19.50 -23.82 -6.98
C ALA A 87 -19.52 -23.40 -8.46
N ALA A 88 -18.39 -23.50 -9.14
CA ALA A 88 -18.29 -23.33 -10.58
C ALA A 88 -17.92 -24.68 -11.20
N ASP A 89 -18.75 -25.12 -12.13
CA ASP A 89 -18.52 -26.31 -12.94
C ASP A 89 -17.73 -25.91 -14.20
N SER A 90 -16.54 -26.48 -14.36
CA SER A 90 -15.67 -26.25 -15.51
C SER A 90 -15.80 -27.33 -16.59
N GLY A 91 -16.79 -28.23 -16.47
CA GLY A 91 -17.01 -29.37 -17.35
C GLY A 91 -16.08 -30.57 -17.10
N SER A 92 -14.95 -30.36 -16.41
CA SER A 92 -14.01 -31.42 -15.99
C SER A 92 -13.94 -31.60 -14.47
N GLU A 93 -14.28 -30.57 -13.69
CA GLU A 93 -14.33 -30.60 -12.23
C GLU A 93 -15.25 -29.48 -11.69
N ILE A 94 -15.95 -29.74 -10.57
CA ILE A 94 -16.67 -28.72 -9.80
C ILE A 94 -15.72 -28.15 -8.75
N LYS A 95 -15.36 -26.88 -8.88
CA LYS A 95 -14.52 -26.16 -7.91
C LYS A 95 -15.36 -25.18 -7.10
N SER A 96 -15.14 -25.15 -5.78
CA SER A 96 -15.81 -24.20 -4.88
C SER A 96 -14.93 -22.99 -4.60
N TYR A 97 -15.47 -21.80 -4.81
CA TYR A 97 -14.81 -20.52 -4.60
C TYR A 97 -15.51 -19.72 -3.51
N LEU A 98 -14.75 -18.96 -2.71
CA LEU A 98 -15.30 -17.96 -1.80
C LEU A 98 -15.42 -16.64 -2.54
N VAL A 99 -16.64 -16.14 -2.71
CA VAL A 99 -16.92 -14.90 -3.45
C VAL A 99 -17.35 -13.80 -2.48
N ARG A 100 -16.78 -12.61 -2.65
CA ARG A 100 -17.12 -11.40 -1.89
C ARG A 100 -17.60 -10.31 -2.85
N LEU A 101 -18.75 -9.72 -2.56
CA LEU A 101 -19.22 -8.53 -3.26
C LEU A 101 -18.84 -7.29 -2.45
N LEU A 102 -18.38 -6.26 -3.14
CA LEU A 102 -17.92 -5.01 -2.56
C LEU A 102 -18.56 -3.84 -3.35
N THR A 103 -18.79 -2.71 -2.68
CA THR A 103 -19.29 -1.45 -3.24
C THR A 103 -18.20 -0.73 -4.01
N TYR A 104 -18.42 -0.36 -5.27
CA TYR A 104 -17.40 0.37 -6.04
C TYR A 104 -17.07 1.75 -5.42
N LEU A 105 -15.78 2.13 -5.41
CA LEU A 105 -15.35 3.47 -5.01
C LEU A 105 -14.94 4.33 -6.21
N PRO A 106 -15.48 5.56 -6.33
CA PRO A 106 -15.02 6.50 -7.34
C PRO A 106 -13.61 7.03 -7.02
N GLY A 107 -12.91 7.43 -8.07
CA GLY A 107 -11.53 7.91 -8.02
C GLY A 107 -10.62 7.14 -8.97
N ARG A 108 -9.37 7.61 -9.07
CA ARG A 108 -8.29 6.94 -9.79
C ARG A 108 -7.15 6.64 -8.83
N PRO A 109 -6.43 5.53 -9.00
CA PRO A 109 -5.20 5.28 -8.26
C PRO A 109 -4.21 6.43 -8.41
N ILE A 110 -3.43 6.71 -7.35
CA ILE A 110 -2.43 7.77 -7.42
C ILE A 110 -1.31 7.45 -8.44
N ALA A 111 -1.03 6.18 -8.71
CA ALA A 111 -0.13 5.74 -9.78
C ALA A 111 -0.49 6.31 -11.17
N GLU A 112 -1.73 6.77 -11.38
CA GLU A 112 -2.20 7.30 -12.66
C GLU A 112 -2.15 8.83 -12.76
N ILE A 113 -1.71 9.53 -11.71
CA ILE A 113 -1.71 11.00 -11.69
C ILE A 113 -0.33 11.59 -11.34
N PRO A 114 -0.03 12.82 -11.80
CA PRO A 114 1.19 13.49 -11.38
C PRO A 114 1.19 13.77 -9.87
N ILE A 115 2.22 13.30 -9.17
CA ILE A 115 2.42 13.56 -7.74
C ILE A 115 3.01 14.96 -7.52
N SER A 116 2.36 15.75 -6.67
CA SER A 116 2.84 17.06 -6.21
C SER A 116 3.24 17.02 -4.73
N PRO A 117 4.11 17.94 -4.26
CA PRO A 117 4.43 18.08 -2.84
C PRO A 117 3.21 18.20 -1.93
N GLN A 118 2.19 18.94 -2.35
CA GLN A 118 0.96 19.09 -1.59
C GLN A 118 0.18 17.78 -1.47
N LEU A 119 0.13 16.99 -2.55
CA LEU A 119 -0.51 15.68 -2.52
C LEU A 119 0.24 14.70 -1.59
N LEU A 120 1.57 14.70 -1.62
CA LEU A 120 2.41 13.92 -0.69
C LEU A 120 2.14 14.26 0.78
N TYR A 121 2.00 15.54 1.09
CA TYR A 121 1.61 16.00 2.43
C TYR A 121 0.22 15.48 2.83
N GLU A 122 -0.77 15.55 1.94
CA GLU A 122 -2.10 15.01 2.23
C GLU A 122 -2.12 13.48 2.39
N ILE A 123 -1.25 12.76 1.68
CA ILE A 123 -1.07 11.30 1.84
C ILE A 123 -0.43 10.95 3.18
N GLY A 124 0.57 11.73 3.61
CA GLY A 124 1.12 11.59 4.97
C GLY A 124 0.05 11.76 6.03
N LYS A 125 -0.80 12.79 5.89
CA LYS A 125 -1.96 13.01 6.77
C LYS A 125 -2.95 11.86 6.71
N LEU A 126 -3.20 11.30 5.53
CA LEU A 126 -4.09 10.17 5.32
C LEU A 126 -3.61 8.95 6.12
N ALA A 127 -2.34 8.57 5.97
CA ALA A 127 -1.74 7.44 6.67
C ALA A 127 -1.89 7.56 8.20
N ALA A 128 -1.51 8.71 8.78
CA ALA A 128 -1.65 8.94 10.21
C ALA A 128 -3.11 8.93 10.70
N LYS A 129 -4.04 9.46 9.89
CA LYS A 129 -5.48 9.43 10.19
C LYS A 129 -6.04 8.00 10.13
N LEU A 130 -5.57 7.20 9.17
CA LEU A 130 -5.96 5.81 9.03
C LEU A 130 -5.55 5.03 10.28
N ASP A 131 -4.27 5.09 10.68
CA ASP A 131 -3.78 4.42 11.89
C ASP A 131 -4.58 4.81 13.14
N LYS A 132 -4.83 6.12 13.34
CA LYS A 132 -5.66 6.61 14.45
C LYS A 132 -7.11 6.12 14.42
N THR A 133 -7.66 5.93 13.23
CA THR A 133 -9.01 5.40 13.06
C THR A 133 -9.05 3.90 13.36
N LEU A 134 -8.07 3.15 12.85
CA LEU A 134 -7.92 1.72 13.11
C LEU A 134 -7.65 1.42 14.59
N GLN A 135 -7.02 2.32 15.34
CA GLN A 135 -6.90 2.18 16.81
C GLN A 135 -8.24 2.13 17.54
N LYS A 136 -9.29 2.72 16.97
CA LYS A 136 -10.64 2.72 17.55
C LYS A 136 -11.50 1.58 17.02
N PHE A 137 -10.95 0.75 16.13
CA PHE A 137 -11.66 -0.37 15.54
C PHE A 137 -11.72 -1.54 16.52
N HIS A 138 -12.93 -2.07 16.73
CA HIS A 138 -13.17 -3.21 17.60
C HIS A 138 -13.84 -4.32 16.81
N HIS A 139 -13.28 -5.52 16.86
CA HIS A 139 -13.83 -6.69 16.21
C HIS A 139 -13.51 -7.96 17.02
N PRO A 140 -14.43 -8.94 17.15
CA PRO A 140 -14.17 -10.15 17.94
C PRO A 140 -12.96 -10.96 17.48
N LYS A 141 -12.58 -10.87 16.20
CA LYS A 141 -11.42 -11.55 15.62
C LYS A 141 -10.18 -10.66 15.49
N LEU A 142 -10.11 -9.51 16.16
CA LEU A 142 -8.99 -8.58 15.98
C LEU A 142 -7.62 -9.21 16.27
N SER A 143 -7.56 -10.20 17.15
CA SER A 143 -6.35 -10.97 17.45
C SER A 143 -5.74 -11.68 16.24
N SER A 144 -6.52 -11.95 15.19
CA SER A 144 -6.01 -12.55 13.95
C SER A 144 -5.05 -11.64 13.17
N LEU A 145 -5.04 -10.33 13.47
CA LEU A 145 -4.08 -9.39 12.92
C LEU A 145 -2.67 -9.54 13.53
N HIS A 146 -2.52 -10.35 14.59
CA HIS A 146 -1.20 -10.81 15.05
C HIS A 146 -0.69 -11.94 14.14
N ARG A 147 -0.33 -11.57 12.92
CA ARG A 147 0.12 -12.52 11.88
C ARG A 147 1.59 -12.87 12.09
N LYS A 148 1.85 -14.01 12.74
CA LYS A 148 3.21 -14.50 13.00
C LYS A 148 3.92 -14.77 11.67
N ASN A 149 5.18 -14.32 11.54
CA ASN A 149 6.01 -14.49 10.34
C ASN A 149 5.38 -13.97 9.04
N PHE A 150 4.37 -13.10 9.11
CA PHE A 150 3.78 -12.52 7.92
C PHE A 150 4.80 -11.65 7.19
N ILE A 151 5.21 -12.09 6.01
CA ILE A 151 6.38 -11.54 5.31
C ILE A 151 6.25 -10.05 5.04
N TRP A 152 5.02 -9.53 4.88
CA TRP A 152 4.75 -8.11 4.59
C TRP A 152 4.68 -7.20 5.83
N ASN A 153 4.66 -7.76 7.04
CA ASN A 153 4.84 -6.95 8.24
C ASN A 153 6.32 -6.55 8.37
N LEU A 154 6.59 -5.23 8.43
CA LEU A 154 7.94 -4.66 8.50
C LEU A 154 8.80 -5.22 9.65
N LYS A 155 8.22 -5.68 10.77
CA LYS A 155 8.99 -6.33 11.85
C LYS A 155 9.69 -7.61 11.39
N ASN A 156 9.22 -8.22 10.30
CA ASN A 156 9.67 -9.49 9.78
C ASN A 156 10.66 -9.35 8.62
N VAL A 157 11.24 -8.16 8.39
CA VAL A 157 12.32 -7.94 7.40
C VAL A 157 13.47 -8.97 7.49
N PRO A 158 13.89 -9.46 8.68
CA PRO A 158 14.85 -10.56 8.77
C PRO A 158 14.48 -11.84 8.01
N LEU A 159 13.20 -12.10 7.74
CA LEU A 159 12.78 -13.27 6.97
C LEU A 159 13.26 -13.23 5.51
N LEU A 160 13.62 -12.05 4.99
CA LEU A 160 14.16 -11.87 3.65
C LEU A 160 15.46 -12.64 3.41
N GLU A 161 16.21 -13.00 4.47
CA GLU A 161 17.43 -13.82 4.37
C GLU A 161 17.18 -15.14 3.62
N LYS A 162 15.97 -15.71 3.78
CA LYS A 162 15.56 -16.95 3.12
C LYS A 162 15.42 -16.82 1.61
N TYR A 163 15.29 -15.59 1.10
CA TYR A 163 14.98 -15.29 -0.29
C TYR A 163 16.17 -14.63 -1.03
N LEU A 164 17.27 -14.31 -0.36
CA LEU A 164 18.42 -13.60 -0.98
C LEU A 164 19.02 -14.33 -2.19
N TYR A 165 18.85 -15.64 -2.27
CA TYR A 165 19.31 -16.44 -3.40
C TYR A 165 18.71 -15.98 -4.74
N VAL A 166 17.53 -15.34 -4.74
CA VAL A 166 16.86 -14.88 -5.97
C VAL A 166 17.59 -13.73 -6.65
N LEU A 167 18.44 -13.00 -5.92
CA LEU A 167 19.14 -11.83 -6.44
C LEU A 167 20.46 -12.19 -7.13
N GLY A 168 21.03 -13.37 -6.88
CA GLY A 168 22.41 -13.68 -7.29
C GLY A 168 23.46 -12.84 -6.56
N GLN A 169 24.74 -12.96 -6.92
CA GLN A 169 25.82 -12.18 -6.32
C GLN A 169 26.01 -10.85 -7.04
N ASN A 170 25.49 -9.78 -6.44
CA ASN A 170 25.62 -8.42 -6.93
C ASN A 170 25.42 -7.39 -5.81
N ARG A 171 25.63 -6.12 -6.15
CA ARG A 171 25.45 -4.98 -5.26
C ARG A 171 24.06 -4.88 -4.62
N ASN A 172 23.00 -5.26 -5.33
CA ASN A 172 21.65 -5.21 -4.75
C ASN A 172 21.53 -6.17 -3.57
N ARG A 173 22.09 -7.38 -3.70
CA ARG A 173 22.12 -8.35 -2.61
C ARG A 173 22.93 -7.84 -1.42
N GLU A 174 24.11 -7.26 -1.66
CA GLU A 174 24.96 -6.69 -0.60
C GLU A 174 24.23 -5.60 0.20
N ILE A 175 23.49 -4.72 -0.49
CA ILE A 175 22.67 -3.68 0.16
C ILE A 175 21.56 -4.31 1.00
N VAL A 176 20.85 -5.30 0.47
CA VAL A 176 19.76 -5.97 1.21
C VAL A 176 20.32 -6.69 2.45
N GLU A 177 21.43 -7.40 2.33
CA GLU A 177 22.12 -8.05 3.46
C GLU A 177 22.52 -7.03 4.53
N HIS A 178 23.06 -5.88 4.12
CA HIS A 178 23.41 -4.80 5.05
C HIS A 178 22.19 -4.20 5.75
N VAL A 179 21.10 -3.92 5.01
CA VAL A 179 19.86 -3.41 5.58
C VAL A 179 19.26 -4.39 6.59
N ILE A 180 19.26 -5.70 6.29
CA ILE A 180 18.79 -6.74 7.22
C ILE A 180 19.65 -6.75 8.49
N HIS A 181 20.97 -6.65 8.35
CA HIS A 181 21.88 -6.60 9.50
C HIS A 181 21.62 -5.39 10.39
N LEU A 182 21.58 -4.18 9.81
CA LEU A 182 21.26 -2.95 10.54
C LEU A 182 19.87 -3.02 11.19
N PHE A 183 18.88 -3.59 10.50
CA PHE A 183 17.52 -3.73 11.06
C PHE A 183 17.51 -4.57 12.34
N LYS A 184 18.26 -5.69 12.36
CA LYS A 184 18.39 -6.53 13.55
C LYS A 184 19.05 -5.79 14.72
N GLU A 185 20.13 -5.07 14.45
CA GLU A 185 20.89 -4.36 15.49
C GLU A 185 20.18 -3.09 16.01
N GLU A 186 19.56 -2.32 15.11
CA GLU A 186 19.13 -0.96 15.41
C GLU A 186 17.62 -0.77 15.55
N VAL A 187 16.81 -1.61 14.90
CA VAL A 187 15.35 -1.52 14.92
C VAL A 187 14.77 -2.55 15.87
N MET A 188 15.12 -3.83 15.73
CA MET A 188 14.54 -4.91 16.54
C MET A 188 14.80 -4.70 18.04
N THR A 189 15.98 -4.21 18.40
CA THR A 189 16.38 -3.91 19.79
C THR A 189 15.59 -2.75 20.41
N LYS A 190 14.94 -1.92 19.58
CA LYS A 190 14.22 -0.71 20.00
C LYS A 190 12.70 -0.82 19.87
N LEU A 191 12.16 -1.93 19.33
CA LEU A 191 10.72 -2.09 19.06
C LEU A 191 9.82 -1.85 20.29
N SER A 192 10.28 -2.21 21.50
CA SER A 192 9.54 -1.96 22.75
C SER A 192 9.35 -0.47 23.07
N HIS A 193 10.09 0.42 22.41
CA HIS A 193 9.99 1.87 22.54
C HIS A 193 9.17 2.51 21.41
N PHE A 194 8.74 1.74 20.42
CA PHE A 194 7.85 2.22 19.36
C PHE A 194 6.40 2.11 19.80
N ARG A 195 5.55 3.02 19.33
CA ARG A 195 4.12 2.96 19.61
C ARG A 195 3.45 2.02 18.64
N GLU A 196 2.84 0.97 19.17
CA GLU A 196 2.11 -0.01 18.39
C GLU A 196 0.85 0.59 17.77
N CYS A 197 0.51 0.12 16.57
CA CYS A 197 -0.79 0.37 15.95
C CYS A 197 -1.20 -0.78 15.04
N ILE A 198 -2.42 -0.71 14.51
CA ILE A 198 -2.86 -1.57 13.42
C ILE A 198 -2.51 -0.83 12.13
N ASN A 199 -1.62 -1.42 11.36
CA ASN A 199 -1.23 -0.93 10.05
C ASN A 199 -2.21 -1.44 8.99
N HIS A 200 -2.46 -0.61 7.98
CA HIS A 200 -2.96 -1.06 6.69
C HIS A 200 -1.97 -2.04 6.06
N GLY A 201 -0.67 -1.73 6.14
CA GLY A 201 0.42 -2.63 5.74
C GLY A 201 0.75 -2.63 4.24
N ASP A 202 -0.16 -2.11 3.42
CA ASP A 202 0.03 -1.98 1.97
C ASP A 202 -0.56 -0.69 1.39
N LEU A 203 -0.30 0.46 2.04
CA LEU A 203 -0.76 1.77 1.57
C LEU A 203 0.09 2.26 0.37
N ASN A 204 -0.03 1.55 -0.75
CA ASN A 204 0.71 1.77 -1.98
C ASN A 204 -0.03 2.68 -2.98
N ASP A 205 0.65 2.99 -4.08
CA ASP A 205 0.21 3.86 -5.16
C ASP A 205 -1.01 3.36 -5.96
N HIS A 206 -1.32 2.08 -5.88
CA HIS A 206 -2.54 1.50 -6.46
C HIS A 206 -3.72 1.47 -5.48
N ASN A 207 -3.45 1.51 -4.17
CA ASN A 207 -4.45 1.37 -3.11
C ASN A 207 -4.99 2.70 -2.58
N ILE A 208 -4.44 3.83 -3.02
CA ILE A 208 -4.92 5.17 -2.67
C ILE A 208 -5.66 5.76 -3.87
N LEU A 209 -6.96 6.02 -3.70
CA LEU A 209 -7.80 6.64 -4.72
C LEU A 209 -7.90 8.14 -4.54
N ILE A 210 -7.82 8.85 -5.66
CA ILE A 210 -7.85 10.29 -5.74
C ILE A 210 -8.94 10.74 -6.72
N GLU A 211 -9.64 11.82 -6.37
CA GLU A 211 -10.52 12.56 -7.27
C GLU A 211 -9.98 13.97 -7.52
N SER A 212 -10.13 14.46 -8.75
CA SER A 212 -9.89 15.86 -9.06
C SER A 212 -11.12 16.69 -8.70
N SER A 213 -10.94 17.64 -7.80
CA SER A 213 -11.83 18.75 -7.59
C SER A 213 -11.30 19.98 -8.32
N LYS A 214 -12.20 20.84 -8.82
CA LYS A 214 -11.81 22.17 -9.27
C LYS A 214 -11.72 23.07 -8.05
N SER A 215 -10.52 23.58 -7.77
CA SER A 215 -10.35 24.65 -6.78
C SER A 215 -11.11 25.90 -7.20
N ALA A 216 -11.48 26.75 -6.24
CA ALA A 216 -11.98 28.09 -6.50
C ALA A 216 -10.98 28.95 -7.32
N SER A 217 -9.71 28.58 -7.32
CA SER A 217 -8.62 29.19 -8.10
C SER A 217 -8.49 28.66 -9.54
N GLY A 218 -9.30 27.68 -9.96
CA GLY A 218 -9.23 27.06 -11.29
C GLY A 218 -8.16 25.98 -11.44
N ASN A 219 -7.31 25.77 -10.44
CA ASN A 219 -6.34 24.67 -10.42
C ASN A 219 -7.02 23.34 -10.05
N ALA A 220 -6.54 22.25 -10.65
CA ALA A 220 -6.95 20.90 -10.25
C ALA A 220 -6.40 20.61 -8.85
N GLU A 221 -7.30 20.50 -7.87
CA GLU A 221 -6.97 20.01 -6.52
C GLU A 221 -7.29 18.52 -6.47
N TYR A 222 -6.33 17.74 -6.02
CA TYR A 222 -6.49 16.30 -5.84
C TYR A 222 -6.87 16.01 -4.39
N GLN A 223 -7.97 15.30 -4.20
CA GLN A 223 -8.44 14.88 -2.88
C GLN A 223 -8.55 13.36 -2.82
N VAL A 224 -8.16 12.78 -1.69
CA VAL A 224 -8.30 11.35 -1.45
C VAL A 224 -9.78 10.98 -1.38
N SER A 225 -10.22 10.09 -2.26
CA SER A 225 -11.61 9.60 -2.33
C SER A 225 -11.80 8.22 -1.70
N GLY A 226 -10.72 7.43 -1.57
CA GLY A 226 -10.79 6.08 -1.03
C GLY A 226 -9.44 5.45 -0.71
N ILE A 227 -9.49 4.41 0.12
CA ILE A 227 -8.38 3.49 0.41
C ILE A 227 -8.91 2.08 0.14
N LEU A 228 -8.10 1.28 -0.53
CA LEU A 228 -8.43 -0.09 -0.96
C LEU A 228 -7.49 -1.09 -0.31
N ASP A 229 -7.90 -2.36 -0.39
CA ASP A 229 -7.08 -3.54 -0.08
C ASP A 229 -6.50 -3.60 1.34
N PHE A 230 -7.38 -3.99 2.27
CA PHE A 230 -7.04 -4.18 3.67
C PHE A 230 -6.54 -5.61 3.99
N ASP A 231 -6.20 -6.43 2.98
CA ASP A 231 -5.83 -7.84 3.20
C ASP A 231 -4.47 -8.00 3.90
N ASP A 232 -3.62 -6.98 3.85
CA ASP A 232 -2.30 -6.94 4.47
C ASP A 232 -2.29 -6.35 5.90
N MET A 233 -3.46 -6.01 6.43
CA MET A 233 -3.58 -5.47 7.78
C MET A 233 -2.90 -6.37 8.81
N SER A 234 -2.15 -5.76 9.72
CA SER A 234 -1.51 -6.44 10.84
C SER A 234 -1.12 -5.48 11.96
N TYR A 235 -0.87 -6.03 13.16
CA TYR A 235 -0.28 -5.25 14.24
C TYR A 235 1.20 -4.93 13.94
N GLY A 236 1.50 -3.64 13.90
CA GLY A 236 2.84 -3.08 13.74
C GLY A 236 2.96 -1.77 14.52
N TYR A 237 3.54 -0.73 13.92
CA TYR A 237 3.87 0.52 14.60
C TYR A 237 3.55 1.73 13.71
N TYR A 238 3.29 2.90 14.30
CA TYR A 238 2.97 4.11 13.53
C TYR A 238 4.04 4.45 12.49
N VAL A 239 5.31 4.33 12.87
CA VAL A 239 6.43 4.59 11.96
C VAL A 239 6.52 3.59 10.80
N PHE A 240 5.92 2.40 10.93
CA PHE A 240 5.91 1.41 9.86
C PHE A 240 4.98 1.82 8.72
N GLU A 241 3.75 2.27 9.01
CA GLU A 241 2.85 2.75 7.96
C GLU A 241 3.46 3.94 7.22
N LEU A 242 4.08 4.85 7.96
CA LEU A 242 4.78 5.98 7.37
C LEU A 242 5.92 5.53 6.44
N ALA A 243 6.76 4.60 6.88
CA ALA A 243 7.85 4.09 6.05
C ALA A 243 7.34 3.38 4.78
N ILE A 244 6.25 2.62 4.89
CA ILE A 244 5.59 1.98 3.75
C ILE A 244 5.10 3.03 2.76
N THR A 245 4.37 4.01 3.26
CA THR A 245 3.80 5.10 2.46
C THR A 245 4.89 5.90 1.75
N ILE A 246 5.96 6.28 2.46
CA ILE A 246 7.10 7.00 1.87
C ILE A 246 7.69 6.18 0.72
N MET A 247 7.98 4.89 0.93
CA MET A 247 8.59 4.04 -0.09
C MET A 247 7.78 4.04 -1.40
N TYR A 248 6.48 3.77 -1.34
CA TYR A 248 5.65 3.74 -2.56
C TYR A 248 5.52 5.13 -3.20
N MET A 249 5.43 6.20 -2.41
CA MET A 249 5.41 7.55 -2.97
C MET A 249 6.75 7.95 -3.62
N MET A 250 7.86 7.35 -3.18
CA MET A 250 9.16 7.53 -3.84
C MET A 250 9.19 6.87 -5.22
N ILE A 251 8.51 5.74 -5.42
CA ILE A 251 8.44 5.03 -6.71
C ILE A 251 7.78 5.89 -7.78
N GLU A 252 6.71 6.59 -7.41
CA GLU A 252 5.90 7.41 -8.32
C GLU A 252 6.46 8.83 -8.55
N SER A 253 7.42 9.27 -7.73
CA SER A 253 7.93 10.64 -7.78
C SER A 253 9.15 10.82 -8.68
N LYS A 254 9.19 11.93 -9.40
CA LYS A 254 10.39 12.38 -10.16
C LYS A 254 11.54 12.81 -9.25
N ASN A 255 11.22 13.25 -8.03
CA ASN A 255 12.19 13.69 -7.01
C ASN A 255 12.08 12.76 -5.78
N PRO A 256 12.46 11.47 -5.91
CA PRO A 256 12.17 10.43 -4.92
C PRO A 256 12.71 10.79 -3.53
N ILE A 257 13.94 11.31 -3.43
CA ILE A 257 14.54 11.62 -2.13
C ILE A 257 13.76 12.71 -1.38
N GLN A 258 13.18 13.70 -2.06
CA GLN A 258 12.42 14.78 -1.39
C GLN A 258 11.06 14.31 -0.84
N VAL A 259 10.53 13.19 -1.36
CA VAL A 259 9.21 12.66 -0.98
C VAL A 259 9.08 12.45 0.52
N GLY A 260 10.10 11.87 1.15
CA GLY A 260 10.05 11.51 2.56
C GLY A 260 9.73 12.69 3.46
N GLY A 261 10.25 13.89 3.14
CA GLY A 261 9.98 15.09 3.92
C GLY A 261 8.54 15.59 3.83
N HIS A 262 7.95 15.60 2.63
CA HIS A 262 6.56 16.03 2.43
C HIS A 262 5.58 15.07 3.12
N VAL A 263 5.77 13.76 2.95
CA VAL A 263 4.92 12.74 3.57
C VAL A 263 5.10 12.74 5.10
N LEU A 264 6.34 12.87 5.60
CA LEU A 264 6.63 12.99 7.03
C LEU A 264 5.91 14.20 7.65
N ALA A 265 5.99 15.37 7.02
CA ALA A 265 5.29 16.57 7.47
C ALA A 265 3.79 16.33 7.62
N GLY A 266 3.19 15.69 6.61
CA GLY A 266 1.80 15.33 6.63
C GLY A 266 1.45 14.41 7.79
N PHE A 267 2.23 13.35 7.96
CA PHE A 267 2.04 12.36 9.01
C PHE A 267 2.17 12.97 10.41
N GLU A 268 3.24 13.72 10.67
CA GLU A 268 3.51 14.35 11.98
C GLU A 268 2.51 15.45 12.33
N SER A 269 1.87 16.09 11.34
CA SER A 269 0.76 17.03 11.60
C SER A 269 -0.45 16.39 12.30
N ILE A 270 -0.57 15.07 12.23
CA ILE A 270 -1.63 14.28 12.87
C ILE A 270 -1.06 13.45 14.03
N THR A 271 0.05 12.75 13.80
CA THR A 271 0.68 11.85 14.77
C THR A 271 2.18 12.13 14.79
N PRO A 272 2.65 13.08 15.64
CA PRO A 272 4.07 13.36 15.80
C PRO A 272 4.84 12.09 16.19
N LEU A 273 5.98 11.84 15.55
CA LEU A 273 6.84 10.71 15.90
C LEU A 273 7.62 11.00 17.18
N THR A 274 7.90 9.94 17.93
CA THR A 274 8.92 10.01 19.00
C THR A 274 10.32 10.07 18.38
N ALA A 275 11.32 10.53 19.14
CA ALA A 275 12.70 10.57 18.66
C ALA A 275 13.22 9.18 18.25
N VAL A 276 12.83 8.12 18.95
CA VAL A 276 13.26 6.74 18.65
C VAL A 276 12.64 6.23 17.36
N GLU A 277 11.35 6.49 17.14
CA GLU A 277 10.67 6.17 15.86
C GLU A 277 11.28 6.96 14.71
N LYS A 278 11.46 8.28 14.88
CA LYS A 278 11.99 9.17 13.85
C LYS A 278 13.41 8.78 13.43
N GLY A 279 14.27 8.41 14.38
CA GLY A 279 15.63 7.95 14.10
C GLY A 279 15.73 6.57 13.42
N ALA A 280 14.63 5.81 13.34
CA ALA A 280 14.58 4.55 12.61
C ALA A 280 13.98 4.69 11.20
N LEU A 281 13.42 5.86 10.86
CA LEU A 281 12.60 6.04 9.66
C LEU A 281 13.36 5.73 8.37
N PHE A 282 14.59 6.24 8.22
CA PHE A 282 15.42 5.98 7.05
C PHE A 282 15.62 4.47 6.80
N LEU A 283 16.01 3.75 7.86
CA LEU A 283 16.28 2.32 7.78
C LEU A 283 14.98 1.52 7.52
N LEU A 284 13.84 1.96 8.06
CA LEU A 284 12.54 1.35 7.80
C LEU A 284 12.09 1.52 6.34
N VAL A 285 12.33 2.69 5.73
CA VAL A 285 12.05 2.91 4.30
C VAL A 285 12.94 2.01 3.44
N CYS A 286 14.24 1.93 3.75
CA CYS A 286 15.15 1.00 3.08
C CYS A 286 14.70 -0.46 3.24
N SER A 287 14.20 -0.81 4.42
CA SER A 287 13.70 -2.16 4.72
C SER A 287 12.46 -2.51 3.91
N ARG A 288 11.52 -1.57 3.73
CA ARG A 288 10.34 -1.79 2.87
C ARG A 288 10.73 -1.91 1.39
N PHE A 289 11.70 -1.13 0.91
CA PHE A 289 12.26 -1.33 -0.43
C PHE A 289 12.81 -2.75 -0.58
N CYS A 290 13.64 -3.20 0.36
CA CYS A 290 14.19 -4.56 0.34
C CYS A 290 13.09 -5.62 0.30
N GLN A 291 12.08 -5.48 1.15
CA GLN A 291 10.94 -6.40 1.24
C GLN A 291 10.19 -6.49 -0.09
N SER A 292 9.81 -5.35 -0.67
CA SER A 292 9.10 -5.30 -1.95
C SER A 292 9.93 -5.89 -3.10
N LEU A 293 11.20 -5.47 -3.22
CA LEU A 293 12.05 -5.83 -4.35
C LEU A 293 12.51 -7.30 -4.33
N VAL A 294 12.84 -7.83 -3.15
CA VAL A 294 13.21 -9.25 -2.98
C VAL A 294 12.00 -10.14 -3.25
N MET A 295 10.83 -9.80 -2.70
CA MET A 295 9.63 -10.60 -2.89
C MET A 295 9.11 -10.53 -4.33
N ALA A 296 9.23 -9.38 -5.01
CA ALA A 296 8.95 -9.27 -6.44
C ALA A 296 9.85 -10.21 -7.27
N ALA A 297 11.16 -10.22 -7.00
CA ALA A 297 12.10 -11.10 -7.69
C ALA A 297 11.80 -12.59 -7.42
N TYR A 298 11.44 -12.94 -6.18
CA TYR A 298 11.01 -14.30 -5.83
C TYR A 298 9.72 -14.70 -6.57
N SER A 299 8.70 -13.85 -6.57
CA SER A 299 7.44 -14.10 -7.27
C SER A 299 7.63 -14.27 -8.78
N CYS A 300 8.57 -13.54 -9.38
CA CYS A 300 8.91 -13.70 -10.79
C CYS A 300 9.55 -15.06 -11.12
N GLN A 301 10.25 -15.70 -10.17
CA GLN A 301 10.78 -17.04 -10.35
C GLN A 301 9.67 -18.10 -10.27
N LEU A 302 8.67 -17.88 -9.41
CA LEU A 302 7.54 -18.81 -9.26
C LEU A 302 6.52 -18.70 -10.39
N TYR A 303 6.26 -17.48 -10.86
CA TYR A 303 5.21 -17.15 -11.81
C TYR A 303 5.77 -16.24 -12.93
N PRO A 304 6.66 -16.76 -13.78
CA PRO A 304 7.35 -15.96 -14.80
C PRO A 304 6.41 -15.31 -15.81
N GLU A 305 5.22 -15.88 -16.02
CA GLU A 305 4.15 -15.32 -16.86
C GLU A 305 3.59 -13.99 -16.34
N ASN A 306 3.71 -13.74 -15.03
CA ASN A 306 3.22 -12.53 -14.36
C ASN A 306 4.35 -11.54 -14.05
N LYS A 307 5.52 -11.70 -14.66
CA LYS A 307 6.71 -10.90 -14.38
C LYS A 307 6.47 -9.40 -14.52
N ASP A 308 5.76 -8.97 -15.56
CA ASP A 308 5.52 -7.54 -15.81
C ASP A 308 4.70 -6.88 -14.69
N TYR A 309 3.82 -7.64 -14.05
CA TYR A 309 3.03 -7.21 -12.90
C TYR A 309 3.91 -7.09 -11.64
N PHE A 310 4.67 -8.12 -11.31
CA PHE A 310 5.53 -8.09 -10.11
C PHE A 310 6.66 -7.08 -10.20
N MET A 311 7.14 -6.78 -11.41
CA MET A 311 8.28 -5.90 -11.62
C MET A 311 7.92 -4.41 -11.65
N VAL A 312 6.66 -4.02 -11.49
CA VAL A 312 6.23 -2.59 -11.53
C VAL A 312 7.09 -1.74 -10.58
N THR A 313 7.12 -2.09 -9.30
CA THR A 313 7.95 -1.40 -8.29
C THR A 313 9.44 -1.52 -8.59
N ALA A 314 9.89 -2.67 -9.12
CA ALA A 314 11.30 -2.94 -9.39
C ALA A 314 11.87 -2.13 -10.56
N LYS A 315 11.03 -1.53 -11.42
CA LYS A 315 11.47 -0.67 -12.53
C LYS A 315 12.35 0.50 -12.06
N THR A 316 12.00 1.11 -10.92
CA THR A 316 12.74 2.25 -10.35
C THR A 316 13.23 1.99 -8.93
N GLY A 317 12.63 1.04 -8.20
CA GLY A 317 12.92 0.82 -6.77
C GLY A 317 14.38 0.46 -6.47
N TRP A 318 15.04 -0.37 -7.28
CA TRP A 318 16.47 -0.67 -7.07
C TRP A 318 17.36 0.58 -7.17
N LYS A 319 17.07 1.46 -8.13
CA LYS A 319 17.80 2.72 -8.31
C LYS A 319 17.60 3.63 -7.10
N HIS A 320 16.39 3.74 -6.58
CA HIS A 320 16.08 4.58 -5.43
C HIS A 320 16.69 4.03 -4.13
N LEU A 321 16.63 2.72 -3.91
CA LEU A 321 17.29 2.07 -2.78
C LEU A 321 18.81 2.29 -2.81
N GLN A 322 19.45 2.05 -3.97
CA GLN A 322 20.88 2.32 -4.13
C GLN A 322 21.22 3.79 -3.87
N GLN A 323 20.43 4.72 -4.41
CA GLN A 323 20.65 6.15 -4.19
C GLN A 323 20.54 6.54 -2.71
N MET A 324 19.49 6.09 -2.00
CA MET A 324 19.35 6.36 -0.57
C MET A 324 20.52 5.79 0.23
N PHE A 325 20.91 4.56 -0.09
CA PHE A 325 21.98 3.86 0.60
C PHE A 325 23.34 4.55 0.39
N ASP A 326 23.63 4.97 -0.85
CA ASP A 326 24.87 5.66 -1.23
C ASP A 326 24.96 7.08 -0.63
N MET A 327 23.83 7.79 -0.54
CA MET A 327 23.76 9.09 0.14
C MET A 327 23.99 8.96 1.65
N GLY A 328 23.56 7.83 2.23
CA GLY A 328 23.65 7.55 3.66
C GLY A 328 22.55 8.23 4.48
N GLN A 329 22.28 7.66 5.66
CA GLN A 329 21.18 8.07 6.54
C GLN A 329 21.17 9.56 6.83
N LYS A 330 22.30 10.12 7.29
CA LYS A 330 22.38 11.52 7.72
C LYS A 330 21.96 12.50 6.62
N ALA A 331 22.45 12.32 5.40
CA ALA A 331 22.16 13.23 4.30
C ALA A 331 20.69 13.16 3.86
N VAL A 332 20.12 11.94 3.84
CA VAL A 332 18.71 11.74 3.49
C VAL A 332 17.79 12.30 4.57
N GLU A 333 18.09 12.04 5.84
CA GLU A 333 17.32 12.55 6.97
C GLU A 333 17.39 14.07 7.08
N GLU A 334 18.53 14.70 6.79
CA GLU A 334 18.65 16.16 6.72
C GLU A 334 17.66 16.74 5.71
N ILE A 335 17.62 16.18 4.48
CA ILE A 335 16.64 16.59 3.45
C ILE A 335 15.21 16.40 3.95
N TRP A 336 14.88 15.24 4.51
CA TRP A 336 13.51 14.94 4.97
C TRP A 336 13.08 15.86 6.10
N PHE A 337 13.93 16.09 7.09
CA PHE A 337 13.59 16.85 8.29
C PHE A 337 13.58 18.35 8.01
N GLU A 338 14.45 18.88 7.15
CA GLU A 338 14.39 20.27 6.71
C GLU A 338 13.13 20.54 5.87
N THR A 339 12.82 19.64 4.93
CA THR A 339 11.59 19.72 4.13
C THR A 339 10.37 19.65 5.04
N ALA A 340 10.36 18.77 6.05
CA ALA A 340 9.21 18.68 6.95
C ALA A 340 9.03 19.95 7.80
N LYS A 341 10.14 20.54 8.27
CA LYS A 341 10.15 21.77 9.06
C LYS A 341 9.64 22.98 8.27
N SER A 342 9.79 23.01 6.94
CA SER A 342 9.29 24.13 6.13
C SER A 342 7.76 24.26 6.19
N TYR A 343 7.03 23.15 6.40
CA TYR A 343 5.57 23.15 6.56
C TYR A 343 5.11 23.75 7.89
N GLU A 344 5.89 23.62 8.97
CA GLU A 344 5.59 24.22 10.27
C GLU A 344 5.76 25.75 10.24
N SER A 345 6.66 26.22 9.38
CA SER A 345 7.07 27.62 9.28
C SER A 345 6.05 28.50 8.55
N GLY A 346 4.97 27.92 7.99
CA GLY A 346 4.01 28.64 7.14
C GLY A 346 4.59 29.09 5.78
N ILE A 347 5.80 28.64 5.45
CA ILE A 347 6.44 28.92 4.16
C ILE A 347 5.89 27.88 3.17
N SER A 348 4.77 28.21 2.53
CA SER A 348 4.31 27.46 1.36
C SER A 348 5.39 27.59 0.28
N MET A 349 6.04 26.46 -0.06
CA MET A 349 6.83 26.34 -1.29
C MET A 349 5.90 26.25 -2.50
#